data_AF-A0A411X1K9-F1
#
_entry.id   AF-A0A411X1K9-F1
#
_cell.length_a   1.000
_cell.length_b   1.000
_cell.length_c   1.000
_cell.angle_alpha   90.00
_cell.angle_beta   90.00
_cell.angle_gamma   90.00
#
_symmetry.space_group_name_H-M   'P 1'
#
loop_
_entity.id
_entity.type
_entity.pdbx_description
1 polymer ?
#
loop_
_entity_poly.entity_id
_entity_poly.type
_entity_poly.pdbx_seq_one_letter_code
_entity_poly.pdbx_strand_id
1 'polypeptide(L)'
;MSKPYDGARMIICPLEEADFRHACAVIVSGDSFNPCGHALLHVGSNWSWYAHISGPYDMPKFMHESEFTRYLNENGKREIRRWPIVLKNPKGAHDKLHELMEKPWLWGGLIHNCASFVEEVVQAGGSEAGIYLNCPRAESFS
;
A
#
# COMPACT_ATOMS: atom_id res chain seq x y z
N MET A 1 22.25 -2.60 16.13
CA MET A 1 20.78 -2.81 16.09
C MET A 1 20.42 -3.11 14.64
N SER A 2 19.65 -4.16 14.37
CA SER A 2 19.15 -4.46 13.02
C SER A 2 18.14 -3.39 12.58
N LYS A 3 18.07 -3.10 11.29
CA LYS A 3 17.03 -2.25 10.71
C LYS A 3 15.65 -2.90 10.95
N PRO A 4 14.61 -2.15 11.38
CA PRO A 4 13.24 -2.65 11.46
C PRO A 4 12.76 -3.26 10.14
N TYR A 5 11.90 -4.27 10.23
CA TYR A 5 11.31 -4.90 9.06
C TYR A 5 10.32 -3.98 8.34
N ASP A 6 10.57 -3.70 7.05
CA ASP A 6 9.73 -2.85 6.19
C ASP A 6 9.07 -3.63 5.03
N GLY A 7 9.08 -4.97 5.07
CA GLY A 7 8.69 -5.78 3.92
C GLY A 7 9.87 -6.20 3.03
N ALA A 8 9.59 -7.06 2.06
CA ALA A 8 10.57 -7.57 1.10
C ALA A 8 10.35 -6.99 -0.29
N ARG A 9 11.37 -7.05 -1.16
CA ARG A 9 11.17 -6.81 -2.59
C ARG A 9 10.39 -7.98 -3.17
N MET A 10 9.39 -7.68 -4.00
CA MET A 10 8.70 -8.71 -4.77
C MET A 10 9.63 -9.24 -5.87
N ILE A 11 9.95 -10.54 -5.81
CA ILE A 11 10.73 -11.24 -6.84
C ILE A 11 9.79 -11.98 -7.80
N ILE A 12 8.74 -12.58 -7.25
CA ILE A 12 7.65 -13.25 -7.98
C ILE A 12 6.36 -12.68 -7.41
N CYS A 13 5.43 -12.28 -8.28
CA CYS A 13 4.11 -11.82 -7.86
C CYS A 13 3.25 -13.04 -7.48
N PRO A 14 2.85 -13.20 -6.20
CA PRO A 14 2.01 -14.32 -5.79
C PRO A 14 0.52 -14.02 -5.95
N LEU A 15 0.16 -12.80 -6.37
CA LEU A 15 -1.22 -12.36 -6.51
C LEU A 15 -1.77 -12.74 -7.88
N GLU A 16 -2.99 -13.24 -7.90
CA GLU A 16 -3.80 -13.45 -9.09
C GLU A 16 -4.82 -12.30 -9.25
N GLU A 17 -5.39 -12.15 -10.44
CA GLU A 17 -6.44 -11.15 -10.70
C GLU A 17 -7.65 -11.31 -9.76
N ALA A 18 -7.94 -12.55 -9.33
CA ALA A 18 -9.05 -12.85 -8.44
C ALA A 18 -8.86 -12.30 -7.02
N ASP A 19 -7.61 -12.14 -6.56
CA ASP A 19 -7.31 -11.62 -5.22
C ASP A 19 -7.74 -10.15 -5.08
N PHE A 20 -7.71 -9.39 -6.18
CA PHE A 20 -8.13 -8.00 -6.25
C PHE A 20 -9.65 -7.81 -6.12
N ARG A 21 -10.44 -8.89 -6.01
CA ARG A 21 -11.84 -8.81 -5.56
C ARG A 21 -11.97 -8.39 -4.09
N HIS A 22 -10.89 -8.55 -3.32
CA HIS A 22 -10.78 -8.04 -1.96
C HIS A 22 -9.56 -7.13 -1.87
N ALA A 23 -9.81 -5.82 -1.85
CA ALA A 23 -8.76 -4.82 -1.67
C ALA A 23 -9.15 -3.85 -0.57
N CYS A 24 -8.16 -3.42 0.22
CA CYS A 24 -8.33 -2.35 1.19
C CYS A 24 -7.18 -1.35 1.12
N ALA A 25 -7.47 -0.06 1.31
CA ALA A 25 -6.46 0.89 1.75
C ALA A 25 -6.31 0.81 3.26
N VAL A 26 -5.12 0.48 3.73
CA VAL A 26 -4.79 0.35 5.15
C VAL A 26 -3.90 1.52 5.55
N ILE A 27 -4.37 2.30 6.52
CA ILE A 27 -3.65 3.45 7.04
C ILE A 27 -3.08 3.08 8.40
N VAL A 28 -1.76 3.17 8.52
CA VAL A 28 -1.04 3.01 9.77
C VAL A 28 -0.48 4.35 10.25
N SER A 29 -0.03 4.43 11.50
CA SER A 29 0.67 5.62 11.99
C SER A 29 1.95 5.87 11.21
N GLY A 30 2.19 7.14 10.88
CA GLY A 30 3.45 7.60 10.31
C GLY A 30 4.57 7.56 11.35
N ASP A 31 5.78 7.93 10.92
CA ASP A 31 6.88 8.14 11.86
C ASP A 31 6.59 9.36 12.75
N SER A 32 7.29 9.52 13.88
CA SER A 32 6.95 10.44 14.98
C SER A 32 6.63 11.89 14.61
N PHE A 33 7.02 12.37 13.42
CA PHE A 33 6.73 13.72 12.90
C PHE A 33 5.77 13.77 11.71
N ASN A 34 5.24 12.63 11.24
CA ASN A 34 4.29 12.55 10.12
C ASN A 34 2.86 12.27 10.65
N PRO A 35 2.06 13.31 10.96
CA PRO A 35 0.70 13.15 11.49
C PRO A 35 -0.27 12.54 10.48
N CYS A 36 0.11 12.52 9.20
CA CYS A 36 -0.73 12.09 8.10
C CYS A 36 -0.83 10.58 7.95
N GLY A 37 -0.01 9.81 8.67
CA GLY A 37 -0.04 8.36 8.58
C GLY A 37 0.80 7.82 7.42
N HIS A 38 0.66 6.52 7.18
CA HIS A 38 1.30 5.80 6.09
C HIS A 38 0.29 4.84 5.46
N ALA A 39 0.20 4.84 4.13
CA ALA A 39 -0.76 4.02 3.40
C ALA A 39 -0.12 2.74 2.87
N LEU A 40 -0.85 1.63 2.99
CA LEU A 40 -0.56 0.34 2.39
C LEU A 40 -1.78 -0.13 1.60
N LEU A 41 -1.54 -0.84 0.50
CA LEU A 41 -2.58 -1.60 -0.20
C LEU A 41 -2.61 -3.02 0.37
N HIS A 42 -3.76 -3.43 0.90
CA HIS A 42 -4.04 -4.82 1.27
C HIS A 42 -4.83 -5.50 0.15
N VAL A 43 -4.44 -6.72 -0.23
CA VAL A 43 -5.09 -7.50 -1.30
C VAL A 43 -5.28 -8.95 -0.85
N GLY A 44 -6.40 -9.56 -1.22
CA GLY A 44 -6.75 -10.96 -0.93
C GLY A 44 -7.41 -11.14 0.43
N SER A 45 -8.20 -12.22 0.59
CA SER A 45 -8.98 -12.51 1.80
C SER A 45 -8.45 -13.67 2.64
N ASN A 46 -8.02 -14.78 2.00
CA ASN A 46 -7.49 -15.97 2.69
C ASN A 46 -5.96 -16.03 2.67
N TRP A 47 -5.34 -15.40 1.68
CA TRP A 47 -3.90 -15.32 1.50
C TRP A 47 -3.52 -13.87 1.23
N SER A 48 -3.58 -13.08 2.30
CA SER A 48 -3.51 -11.63 2.20
C SER A 48 -2.08 -11.12 2.08
N TRP A 49 -1.91 -10.09 1.25
CA TRP A 49 -0.65 -9.39 1.05
C TRP A 49 -0.82 -7.90 1.25
N TYR A 50 0.27 -7.25 1.63
CA TYR A 50 0.37 -5.82 1.80
C TYR A 50 1.49 -5.27 0.91
N ALA A 51 1.19 -4.21 0.16
CA ALA A 51 2.14 -3.48 -0.68
C ALA A 51 2.23 -2.01 -0.24
N HIS A 52 3.45 -1.47 -0.17
CA HIS A 52 3.67 -0.04 0.11
C HIS A 52 5.04 0.46 -0.34
N ILE A 53 5.24 1.77 -0.31
CA ILE A 53 6.55 2.39 -0.47
C ILE A 53 7.15 2.66 0.92
N SER A 54 8.45 2.47 1.11
CA SER A 54 9.12 2.68 2.42
C SER A 54 10.23 3.73 2.39
N GLY A 55 10.38 4.47 1.29
CA GLY A 55 11.45 5.47 1.17
C GLY A 55 11.37 6.31 -0.10
N PRO A 56 12.21 7.35 -0.21
CA PRO A 56 12.09 8.35 -1.27
C PRO A 56 12.62 7.92 -2.64
N TYR A 57 13.45 6.89 -2.70
CA TYR A 57 13.85 6.24 -3.96
C TYR A 57 14.18 4.80 -3.64
N ASP A 58 13.13 4.00 -3.47
CA ASP A 58 13.25 2.59 -3.06
C ASP A 58 12.29 1.74 -3.89
N MET A 59 12.62 0.46 -4.00
CA MET A 59 11.68 -0.52 -4.52
C MET A 59 10.49 -0.62 -3.58
N PRO A 60 9.25 -0.64 -4.12
CA PRO A 60 8.08 -0.98 -3.34
C PRO A 60 8.29 -2.27 -2.55
N LYS A 61 7.73 -2.28 -1.35
CA LYS A 61 7.80 -3.38 -0.40
C LYS A 61 6.52 -4.19 -0.43
N PHE A 62 6.70 -5.48 -0.23
CA PHE A 62 5.66 -6.48 -0.27
C PHE A 62 5.81 -7.38 0.95
N MET A 63 4.71 -7.67 1.64
CA MET A 63 4.72 -8.52 2.82
C MET A 63 3.45 -9.36 2.90
N HIS A 64 3.61 -10.61 3.35
CA HIS A 64 2.48 -11.48 3.66
C HIS A 64 1.84 -11.03 4.97
N GLU A 65 0.56 -11.33 5.17
CA GLU A 65 -0.18 -10.96 6.39
C GLU A 65 0.51 -11.42 7.69
N SER A 66 1.15 -12.59 7.69
CA SER A 66 1.92 -13.08 8.85
C SER A 66 3.06 -12.14 9.27
N GLU A 67 3.61 -11.36 8.33
CA GLU A 67 4.68 -10.40 8.59
C GLU A 67 4.15 -8.99 8.87
N PHE A 68 2.86 -8.72 8.65
CA PHE A 68 2.29 -7.38 8.87
C PHE A 68 2.33 -6.98 10.34
N THR A 69 2.06 -7.91 11.26
CA THR A 69 2.18 -7.66 12.70
C THR A 69 3.62 -7.36 13.11
N ARG A 70 4.60 -8.06 12.50
CA ARG A 70 6.01 -7.79 12.71
C ARG A 70 6.40 -6.40 12.23
N TYR A 71 5.96 -6.01 11.03
CA TYR A 71 6.13 -4.65 10.49
C TYR A 71 5.63 -3.59 11.47
N LEU A 72 4.41 -3.75 12.00
CA LEU A 72 3.85 -2.81 12.96
C LEU A 72 4.71 -2.74 14.24
N ASN A 73 5.05 -3.89 14.83
CA ASN A 73 5.77 -3.95 16.09
C ASN A 73 7.20 -3.40 16.00
N GLU A 74 7.98 -3.82 15.00
CA GLU A 74 9.38 -3.40 14.87
C GLU A 74 9.52 -1.92 14.52
N ASN A 75 8.51 -1.33 13.86
CA ASN A 75 8.48 0.10 13.54
C ASN A 75 7.71 0.95 14.56
N GLY A 76 7.15 0.35 15.63
CA GLY A 76 6.31 1.07 16.59
C GLY A 76 5.06 1.70 15.95
N LYS A 77 4.54 1.08 14.89
CA LYS A 77 3.35 1.55 14.16
C LYS A 77 2.09 0.87 14.68
N ARG A 78 0.95 1.51 14.44
CA ARG A 78 -0.38 0.93 14.68
C ARG A 78 -1.30 1.17 13.50
N GLU A 79 -2.17 0.22 13.21
CA GLU A 79 -3.26 0.43 12.26
C GLU A 79 -4.20 1.51 12.81
N ILE A 80 -4.48 2.51 11.99
CA ILE A 80 -5.42 3.60 12.28
C ILE A 80 -6.77 3.30 11.63
N ARG A 81 -6.75 2.80 10.39
CA ARG A 81 -7.95 2.56 9.60
C ARG A 81 -7.72 1.55 8.49
N ARG A 82 -8.79 0.85 8.11
CA ARG A 82 -8.87 0.01 6.92
C ARG A 82 -10.13 0.38 6.14
N TRP A 83 -9.96 0.77 4.89
CA TRP A 83 -11.03 1.13 3.97
C TRP A 83 -11.19 0.02 2.93
N PRO A 84 -12.29 -0.75 2.93
CA PRO A 84 -12.60 -1.66 1.84
C PRO A 84 -12.83 -0.89 0.55
N ILE A 85 -12.27 -1.37 -0.57
CA ILE A 85 -12.36 -0.73 -1.88
C ILE A 85 -13.00 -1.70 -2.87
N VAL A 86 -13.99 -1.20 -3.61
CA VAL A 86 -14.63 -1.97 -4.69
C VAL A 86 -13.89 -1.68 -5.99
N LEU A 87 -13.15 -2.68 -6.49
CA LEU A 87 -12.45 -2.59 -7.77
C LEU A 87 -13.33 -3.14 -8.89
N LYS A 88 -13.89 -2.23 -9.71
CA LYS A 88 -14.72 -2.59 -10.89
C LYS A 88 -13.90 -3.28 -11.99
N ASN A 89 -12.58 -3.07 -12.01
CA ASN A 89 -11.62 -3.66 -12.93
C ASN A 89 -10.45 -4.33 -12.18
N PRO A 90 -10.64 -5.51 -11.55
CA PRO A 90 -9.58 -6.18 -10.78
C PRO A 90 -8.30 -6.42 -11.57
N LYS A 91 -8.42 -6.74 -12.87
CA LYS A 91 -7.27 -6.92 -13.77
C LYS A 91 -6.44 -5.64 -13.89
N GLY A 92 -7.08 -4.48 -14.06
CA GLY A 92 -6.37 -3.20 -14.15
C GLY A 92 -5.57 -2.87 -12.89
N ALA A 93 -6.12 -3.18 -11.71
CA ALA A 93 -5.39 -3.03 -10.46
C ALA A 93 -4.22 -4.02 -10.34
N HIS A 94 -4.41 -5.27 -10.76
CA HIS A 94 -3.35 -6.29 -10.79
C HIS A 94 -2.18 -5.86 -11.67
N ASP A 95 -2.47 -5.53 -12.94
CA ASP A 95 -1.47 -5.09 -13.92
C ASP A 95 -0.72 -3.85 -13.41
N LYS A 96 -1.45 -2.87 -12.84
CA LYS A 96 -0.86 -1.64 -12.31
C LYS A 96 0.04 -1.93 -11.10
N LEU A 97 -0.41 -2.73 -10.13
CA LEU A 97 0.44 -3.09 -9.00
C LEU A 97 1.72 -3.75 -9.50
N HIS A 98 1.62 -4.70 -10.43
CA HIS A 98 2.78 -5.36 -10.99
C HIS A 98 3.77 -4.37 -11.62
N GLU A 99 3.29 -3.48 -12.49
CA GLU A 99 4.10 -2.43 -13.12
C GLU A 99 4.83 -1.56 -12.09
N LEU A 100 4.14 -1.16 -11.01
CA LEU A 100 4.74 -0.29 -10.01
C LEU A 100 5.80 -1.02 -9.17
N MET A 101 5.60 -2.32 -8.92
CA MET A 101 6.54 -3.14 -8.15
C MET A 101 7.83 -3.48 -8.91
N GLU A 102 7.87 -3.31 -10.23
CA GLU A 102 9.04 -3.63 -11.07
C GLU A 102 10.13 -2.55 -11.07
N LYS A 103 9.79 -1.31 -10.73
CA LYS A 103 10.70 -0.15 -10.78
C LYS A 103 10.80 0.57 -9.44
N PRO A 104 11.94 1.23 -9.15
CA PRO A 104 12.04 2.09 -7.99
C PRO A 104 10.99 3.19 -8.04
N TRP A 105 10.34 3.43 -6.91
CA TRP A 105 9.37 4.50 -6.78
C TRP A 105 10.08 5.79 -6.36
N LEU A 106 10.10 6.79 -7.23
CA LEU A 106 10.68 8.10 -6.94
C LEU A 106 9.67 8.96 -6.18
N TRP A 107 9.94 9.24 -4.90
CA TRP A 107 9.20 10.22 -4.14
C TRP A 107 9.40 11.62 -4.71
N GLY A 108 8.32 12.22 -5.17
CA GLY A 108 8.21 13.62 -5.59
C GLY A 108 7.69 14.53 -4.47
N GLY A 109 7.86 14.15 -3.20
CA GLY A 109 7.28 14.87 -2.06
C GLY A 109 5.77 14.69 -1.98
N LEU A 110 5.00 15.74 -2.28
CA LEU A 110 3.54 15.72 -2.17
C LEU A 110 2.85 14.82 -3.20
N ILE A 111 3.43 14.60 -4.39
CA ILE A 111 2.71 14.03 -5.54
C ILE A 111 3.08 12.57 -5.90
N HIS A 112 4.09 11.99 -5.25
CA HIS A 112 4.44 10.58 -5.42
C HIS A 112 4.82 9.99 -4.06
N ASN A 113 3.85 9.66 -3.24
CA ASN A 113 4.06 9.18 -1.87
C ASN A 113 3.35 7.84 -1.64
N CYS A 114 3.33 7.37 -0.39
CA CYS A 114 2.67 6.12 -0.03
C CYS A 114 1.18 6.09 -0.40
N ALA A 115 0.51 7.23 -0.32
CA ALA A 115 -0.91 7.35 -0.60
C ALA A 115 -1.13 7.29 -2.12
N SER A 116 -0.40 8.08 -2.90
CA SER A 116 -0.54 8.09 -4.37
C SER A 116 -0.19 6.73 -5.00
N PHE A 117 0.73 5.96 -4.39
CA PHE A 117 0.97 4.57 -4.79
C PHE A 117 -0.29 3.70 -4.68
N VAL A 118 -1.00 3.77 -3.55
CA VAL A 118 -2.25 3.03 -3.35
C VAL A 118 -3.32 3.53 -4.33
N GLU A 119 -3.42 4.84 -4.51
CA GLU A 119 -4.36 5.49 -5.43
C GLU A 119 -4.18 5.02 -6.88
N GLU A 120 -2.96 5.04 -7.42
CA GLU A 120 -2.71 4.62 -8.80
C GLU A 120 -3.20 3.19 -9.05
N VAL A 121 -2.98 2.28 -8.09
CA VAL A 121 -3.45 0.90 -8.19
C VAL A 121 -4.98 0.81 -8.16
N VAL A 122 -5.63 1.51 -7.23
CA VAL A 122 -7.09 1.40 -7.07
C VAL A 122 -7.85 2.15 -8.17
N GLN A 123 -7.32 3.25 -8.70
CA GLN A 123 -7.86 3.96 -9.86
C GLN A 123 -7.74 3.12 -11.14
N ALA A 124 -6.61 2.44 -11.36
CA ALA A 124 -6.49 1.46 -12.43
C ALA A 124 -7.50 0.30 -12.27
N GLY A 125 -7.86 0.00 -11.02
CA GLY A 125 -8.94 -0.90 -10.64
C GLY A 125 -10.35 -0.36 -10.84
N GLY A 126 -10.52 0.86 -11.36
CA GLY A 126 -11.83 1.48 -11.59
C GLY A 126 -12.49 2.05 -10.33
N SER A 127 -11.73 2.28 -9.26
CA SER A 127 -12.17 3.08 -8.11
C SER A 127 -12.20 4.57 -8.48
N GLU A 128 -13.17 5.30 -7.94
CA GLU A 128 -13.22 6.77 -8.00
C GLU A 128 -12.46 7.43 -6.84
N ALA A 129 -11.80 6.61 -5.99
CA ALA A 129 -10.96 7.09 -4.91
C ALA A 129 -9.92 8.09 -5.43
N GLY A 130 -9.97 9.31 -4.88
CA GLY A 130 -9.04 10.38 -5.14
C GLY A 130 -8.35 10.81 -3.86
N ILE A 131 -7.04 11.06 -3.92
CA ILE A 131 -6.25 11.63 -2.83
C ILE A 131 -6.23 13.14 -3.01
N TYR A 132 -6.91 13.85 -2.12
CA TYR A 132 -7.09 15.30 -2.23
C TYR A 132 -6.16 16.08 -1.31
N LEU A 133 -5.68 15.47 -0.22
CA LEU A 133 -4.96 16.16 0.85
C LEU A 133 -3.51 15.69 1.01
N ASN A 134 -3.09 14.65 0.26
CA ASN A 134 -1.80 13.96 0.42
C ASN A 134 -1.53 13.56 1.87
N CYS A 135 -2.61 13.28 2.60
CA CYS A 135 -2.57 12.99 4.03
C CYS A 135 -3.39 11.74 4.28
N PRO A 136 -2.80 10.53 4.29
CA PRO A 136 -3.54 9.26 4.34
C PRO A 136 -4.67 9.19 5.39
N ARG A 137 -4.47 9.82 6.55
CA ARG A 137 -5.43 9.88 7.64
C ARG A 137 -6.68 10.73 7.32
N ALA A 138 -6.56 11.70 6.43
CA ALA A 138 -7.65 12.58 6.00
C ALA A 138 -8.28 12.15 4.67
N GLU A 139 -7.70 11.17 3.96
CA GLU A 139 -8.25 10.66 2.70
C GLU A 139 -9.45 9.73 2.91
N SER A 140 -10.41 9.82 1.98
CA SER A 140 -11.49 8.86 1.79
C SER A 140 -11.19 8.03 0.53
N PHE A 141 -10.92 6.73 0.71
CA PHE A 141 -10.76 5.79 -0.40
C PHE A 141 -12.11 5.13 -0.78
N SER A 142 -13.19 5.90 -0.70
CA SER A 142 -14.58 5.49 -0.93
C SER A 142 -15.05 5.78 -2.34
#